data_AF-A0A6A4LLY4-F1
#
_entry.id   AF-A0A6A4LLY4-F1
#
_cell.length_a   1.000
_cell.length_b   1.000
_cell.length_c   1.000
_cell.angle_alpha   90.00
_cell.angle_beta   90.00
_cell.angle_gamma   90.00
#
_symmetry.space_group_name_H-M   'P 1'
#
loop_
_entity.id
_entity.type
_entity.pdbx_description
1 polymer ?
#
loop_
_entity_poly.entity_id
_entity_poly.type
_entity_poly.pdbx_seq_one_letter_code
_entity_poly.pdbx_strand_id
1 'polypeptide(L)'
;MDKKMVVTSNGGEDEAQFKPEYDRKSELKAFDDSKTGVKGLVDAGVMKIPCIFVHEKYKLNDLSIPDGIAALFSVPVIDFEGIDRGSAQRGETITKLRDACEKWGFFQVVNHGIPTCVMDDMINGVRRFHEQDTEPPGPQELPALCRDIVIEYSKHMMRLGIMVFELLSEALGLNPDHLKDMDCLEGLYMVGHYYPACPEPDLTLGTSNHADSGFFTVLLQDQVGGL
;
A
#
# COMPACT_ATOMS: atom_id res chain seq x y z
N MET A 1 -4.92 -65.33 20.91
CA MET A 1 -5.57 -65.74 19.65
C MET A 1 -5.81 -64.49 18.84
N ASP A 2 -4.85 -64.17 17.98
CA ASP A 2 -4.93 -63.03 17.07
C ASP A 2 -5.89 -63.35 15.92
N LYS A 3 -6.82 -62.44 15.64
CA LYS A 3 -7.59 -62.47 14.39
C LYS A 3 -6.99 -61.44 13.45
N LYS A 4 -6.13 -61.91 12.55
CA LYS A 4 -5.71 -61.17 11.36
C LYS A 4 -6.87 -61.10 10.38
N MET A 5 -7.07 -59.93 9.77
CA MET A 5 -7.92 -59.76 8.60
C MET A 5 -7.03 -59.36 7.42
N VAL A 6 -7.07 -60.17 6.36
CA VAL A 6 -6.38 -59.91 5.08
C VAL A 6 -7.45 -59.49 4.09
N VAL A 7 -7.25 -58.35 3.43
CA VAL A 7 -8.04 -57.93 2.26
C VAL A 7 -7.07 -57.73 1.10
N THR A 8 -7.27 -58.48 0.03
CA THR A 8 -6.59 -58.29 -1.25
C THR A 8 -7.58 -57.78 -2.27
N SER A 9 -7.21 -56.76 -3.05
CA SER A 9 -7.90 -56.37 -4.29
C SER A 9 -6.86 -56.33 -5.41
N ASN A 10 -7.07 -57.18 -6.43
CA ASN A 10 -6.42 -57.08 -7.74
C ASN A 10 -7.47 -56.52 -8.70
N GLY A 11 -7.20 -55.34 -9.25
CA GLY A 11 -8.03 -54.70 -10.26
C GLY A 11 -7.61 -53.25 -10.39
N GLY A 12 -6.75 -52.97 -11.37
CA GLY A 12 -6.46 -51.60 -11.76
C GLY A 12 -7.66 -51.01 -12.47
N GLU A 13 -8.09 -49.84 -12.01
CA GLU A 13 -8.90 -48.86 -12.72
C GLU A 13 -8.69 -47.53 -11.97
N ASP A 14 -8.28 -46.51 -12.73
CA ASP A 14 -7.87 -45.16 -12.35
C ASP A 14 -8.12 -44.75 -10.89
N GLU A 15 -7.05 -44.69 -10.10
CA GLU A 15 -7.01 -43.82 -8.93
C GLU A 15 -7.12 -42.38 -9.45
N ALA A 16 -8.36 -41.89 -9.53
CA ALA A 16 -8.63 -40.46 -9.49
C ALA A 16 -7.88 -39.93 -8.27
N GLN A 17 -6.74 -39.30 -8.54
CA GLN A 17 -5.85 -38.72 -7.55
C GLN A 17 -6.71 -37.78 -6.69
N PHE A 18 -7.10 -38.23 -5.50
CA PHE A 18 -7.87 -37.45 -4.54
C PHE A 18 -6.96 -36.28 -4.13
N LYS A 19 -7.02 -35.18 -4.86
CA LYS A 19 -6.44 -33.93 -4.40
C LYS A 19 -7.26 -33.55 -3.18
N PRO A 20 -6.66 -33.54 -1.97
CA PRO A 20 -7.37 -33.06 -0.80
C PRO A 20 -7.91 -31.67 -1.15
N GLU A 21 -9.18 -31.44 -0.85
CA GLU A 21 -9.81 -30.15 -1.00
C GLU A 21 -8.92 -29.11 -0.31
N TYR A 22 -8.58 -28.05 -1.03
CA TYR A 22 -7.65 -27.04 -0.54
C TYR A 22 -8.24 -26.36 0.70
N ASP A 23 -7.66 -26.62 1.87
CA ASP A 23 -8.05 -26.01 3.13
C ASP A 23 -7.32 -24.69 3.35
N ARG A 24 -7.89 -23.62 2.77
CA ARG A 24 -7.39 -22.24 2.91
C ARG A 24 -7.24 -21.81 4.38
N LYS A 25 -8.12 -22.27 5.27
CA LYS A 25 -8.12 -21.84 6.67
C LYS A 25 -6.91 -22.39 7.41
N SER A 26 -6.58 -23.66 7.19
CA SER A 26 -5.41 -24.29 7.78
C SER A 26 -4.11 -23.68 7.27
N GLU A 27 -4.00 -23.39 5.97
CA GLU A 27 -2.82 -22.72 5.41
C GLU A 27 -2.64 -21.30 5.98
N LEU A 28 -3.72 -20.51 6.04
CA LEU A 28 -3.67 -19.16 6.62
C LEU A 28 -3.24 -19.20 8.09
N LYS A 29 -3.78 -20.14 8.87
CA LYS A 29 -3.39 -20.30 10.27
C LYS A 29 -1.90 -20.64 10.40
N ALA A 30 -1.39 -21.55 9.58
CA ALA A 30 0.03 -21.93 9.60
C ALA A 30 0.94 -20.74 9.23
N PHE A 31 0.53 -19.93 8.25
CA PHE A 31 1.21 -18.69 7.90
C PHE A 31 1.20 -17.68 9.06
N ASP A 32 0.04 -17.42 9.67
CA ASP A 32 -0.07 -16.49 10.80
C ASP A 32 0.72 -16.96 12.02
N ASP A 33 0.77 -18.27 12.28
CA ASP A 33 1.51 -18.88 13.39
C ASP A 33 3.03 -18.76 13.19
N SER A 34 3.51 -18.64 11.95
CA SER A 34 4.94 -18.44 11.66
C SER A 34 5.47 -17.11 12.20
N LYS A 35 4.61 -16.08 12.28
CA LYS A 35 4.96 -14.70 12.68
C LYS A 35 6.06 -14.02 11.87
N THR A 36 6.49 -14.60 10.75
CA THR A 36 7.56 -14.05 9.90
C THR A 36 7.04 -13.19 8.75
N GLY A 37 5.72 -13.19 8.52
CA GLY A 37 5.08 -12.47 7.42
C GLY A 37 5.53 -12.95 6.04
N VAL A 38 5.19 -12.17 5.01
CA VAL A 38 5.55 -12.48 3.61
C VAL A 38 7.06 -12.42 3.35
N LYS A 39 7.78 -11.57 4.09
CA LYS A 39 9.25 -11.50 4.01
C LYS A 39 9.90 -12.82 4.41
N GLY A 40 9.42 -13.47 5.48
CA GLY A 40 9.94 -14.77 5.90
C GLY A 40 9.81 -15.87 4.84
N LEU A 41 8.78 -15.80 3.99
CA LEU A 41 8.66 -16.72 2.85
C LEU A 41 9.77 -16.47 1.83
N VAL A 42 10.05 -15.21 1.52
CA VAL A 42 11.11 -14.81 0.58
C VAL A 42 12.50 -15.16 1.14
N ASP A 43 12.74 -14.89 2.41
CA ASP A 43 13.99 -15.24 3.10
C ASP A 43 14.22 -16.76 3.13
N ALA A 44 13.15 -17.56 3.18
CA ALA A 44 13.21 -19.02 3.07
C ALA A 44 13.46 -19.52 1.63
N GLY A 45 13.51 -18.63 0.64
CA GLY A 45 13.81 -18.96 -0.74
C GLY A 45 12.67 -19.72 -1.45
N VAL A 46 11.41 -19.41 -1.12
CA VAL A 46 10.28 -20.05 -1.81
C VAL A 46 10.29 -19.73 -3.30
N MET A 47 10.12 -20.76 -4.14
CA MET A 47 10.04 -20.61 -5.60
C MET A 47 8.59 -20.50 -6.10
N LYS A 48 7.62 -20.76 -5.22
CA LYS A 48 6.19 -20.66 -5.50
C LYS A 48 5.49 -20.00 -4.33
N ILE A 49 4.48 -19.18 -4.61
CA ILE A 49 3.69 -18.55 -3.55
C ILE A 49 2.69 -19.56 -2.96
N PRO A 50 2.42 -19.49 -1.64
CA PRO A 50 1.32 -20.22 -1.01
C PRO A 50 -0.03 -19.96 -1.70
N CYS A 51 -0.90 -20.97 -1.72
CA CYS A 51 -2.19 -20.89 -2.41
C CYS A 51 -3.10 -19.79 -1.82
N ILE A 52 -2.94 -19.42 -0.55
CA ILE A 52 -3.64 -18.30 0.09
C ILE A 52 -3.44 -16.94 -0.60
N PHE A 53 -2.33 -16.76 -1.34
CA PHE A 53 -1.99 -15.52 -2.06
C PHE A 53 -2.36 -15.55 -3.54
N VAL A 54 -2.79 -16.70 -4.07
CA VAL A 54 -3.13 -16.86 -5.48
C VAL A 54 -4.52 -16.26 -5.73
N HIS A 55 -4.58 -15.26 -6.61
CA HIS A 55 -5.83 -14.67 -7.05
C HIS A 55 -6.15 -15.12 -8.49
N GLU A 56 -7.01 -16.14 -8.63
CA GLU A 56 -7.33 -16.76 -9.93
C GLU A 56 -7.89 -15.80 -10.98
N LYS A 57 -8.54 -14.70 -10.55
CA LYS A 57 -9.07 -13.68 -11.47
C LYS A 57 -7.98 -12.92 -12.22
N TYR A 58 -6.75 -12.85 -11.68
CA TYR A 58 -5.64 -12.13 -12.32
C TYR A 58 -4.79 -13.04 -13.22
N LYS A 59 -5.00 -14.36 -13.20
CA LYS A 59 -4.46 -15.28 -14.22
C LYS A 59 -4.95 -14.97 -15.64
N LEU A 60 -6.01 -14.17 -15.78
CA LEU A 60 -6.78 -13.98 -17.02
C LEU A 60 -6.74 -12.56 -17.59
N ASN A 61 -6.15 -11.59 -16.88
CA ASN A 61 -6.06 -10.21 -17.37
C ASN A 61 -4.69 -9.93 -18.00
N ASP A 62 -4.33 -10.71 -19.02
CA ASP A 62 -3.41 -10.25 -20.07
C ASP A 62 -4.20 -9.36 -21.04
N LEU A 63 -4.74 -8.24 -20.51
CA LEU A 63 -5.24 -7.17 -21.36
C LEU A 63 -4.01 -6.35 -21.72
N SER A 64 -3.37 -6.72 -22.83
CA SER A 64 -2.37 -5.90 -23.50
C SER A 64 -2.97 -4.52 -23.77
N ILE A 65 -2.79 -3.56 -22.87
CA ILE A 65 -3.05 -2.15 -23.13
C ILE A 65 -2.03 -1.78 -24.22
N PRO A 66 -2.45 -1.38 -25.43
CA PRO A 66 -1.51 -0.94 -26.44
C PRO A 66 -0.65 0.19 -25.88
N ASP A 67 0.67 0.15 -26.09
CA ASP A 67 1.66 1.10 -25.54
C ASP A 67 1.27 2.59 -25.73
N GLY A 68 0.39 2.91 -26.68
CA GLY A 68 -0.14 4.26 -26.93
C GLY A 68 -1.27 4.74 -26.02
N ILE A 69 -1.98 3.87 -25.29
CA ILE A 69 -3.09 4.27 -24.39
C ILE A 69 -2.56 4.68 -23.02
N ALA A 70 -1.49 4.05 -22.53
CA ALA A 70 -0.85 4.44 -21.26
C ALA A 70 -0.36 5.90 -21.28
N ALA A 71 0.14 6.37 -22.44
CA ALA A 71 0.56 7.75 -22.63
C ALA A 71 -0.59 8.78 -22.63
N LEU A 72 -1.85 8.35 -22.81
CA LEU A 72 -3.03 9.23 -22.78
C LEU A 72 -3.54 9.49 -21.37
N PHE A 73 -3.14 8.68 -20.39
CA PHE A 73 -3.53 8.82 -18.99
C PHE A 73 -2.34 9.29 -18.15
N SER A 74 -2.00 10.58 -18.25
CA SER A 74 -1.06 11.20 -17.32
C SER A 74 -1.83 11.71 -16.10
N VAL A 75 -1.48 11.18 -14.93
CA VAL A 75 -2.00 11.68 -13.65
C VAL A 75 -1.70 13.18 -13.53
N PRO A 76 -2.68 14.03 -13.16
CA PRO A 76 -2.45 15.46 -13.02
C PRO A 76 -1.32 15.75 -12.02
N VAL A 77 -0.44 16.69 -12.37
CA VAL A 77 0.61 17.19 -11.48
C VAL A 77 0.27 18.62 -11.07
N ILE A 78 0.24 18.87 -9.77
CA ILE A 78 -0.08 20.17 -9.19
C ILE A 78 1.16 20.73 -8.50
N ASP A 79 1.53 21.94 -8.90
CA ASP A 79 2.68 22.66 -8.34
C ASP A 79 2.22 23.52 -7.15
N PHE A 80 2.86 23.32 -6.00
CA PHE A 80 2.61 24.09 -4.78
C PHE A 80 3.62 25.24 -4.59
N GLU A 81 4.54 25.46 -5.53
CA GLU A 81 5.50 26.54 -5.44
C GLU A 81 4.81 27.92 -5.32
N GLY A 82 5.20 28.67 -4.29
CA GLY A 82 4.75 30.05 -4.12
C GLY A 82 3.27 30.21 -3.76
N ILE A 83 2.59 29.14 -3.33
CA ILE A 83 1.16 29.19 -2.97
C ILE A 83 0.84 30.18 -1.84
N ASP A 84 1.80 30.43 -0.95
CA ASP A 84 1.68 31.39 0.15
C ASP A 84 2.07 32.83 -0.25
N ARG A 85 2.56 33.04 -1.48
CA ARG A 85 3.20 34.29 -1.91
C ARG A 85 2.27 35.20 -2.73
N GLY A 86 1.14 34.72 -3.23
CA GLY A 86 0.24 35.51 -4.07
C GLY A 86 -1.13 34.90 -4.33
N SER A 87 -2.16 35.74 -4.46
CA SER A 87 -3.54 35.31 -4.71
C SER A 87 -3.75 34.68 -6.08
N ALA A 88 -2.98 35.10 -7.11
CA ALA A 88 -3.10 34.56 -8.45
C ALA A 88 -2.62 33.10 -8.54
N GLN A 89 -1.44 32.81 -7.99
CA GLN A 89 -0.88 31.45 -7.93
C GLN A 89 -1.79 30.53 -7.12
N ARG A 90 -2.25 30.98 -5.94
CA ARG A 90 -3.19 30.21 -5.13
C ARG A 90 -4.48 29.89 -5.89
N GLY A 91 -5.05 30.86 -6.61
CA GLY A 91 -6.26 30.66 -7.41
C GLY A 91 -6.06 29.67 -8.57
N GLU A 92 -4.89 29.67 -9.21
CA GLU A 92 -4.54 28.68 -10.23
C GLU A 92 -4.42 27.28 -9.63
N THR A 93 -3.72 27.15 -8.49
CA THR A 93 -3.58 25.88 -7.76
C THR A 93 -4.94 25.34 -7.32
N ILE A 94 -5.82 26.19 -6.76
CA ILE A 94 -7.20 25.80 -6.38
C ILE A 94 -7.99 25.29 -7.59
N THR A 95 -7.84 25.94 -8.75
CA THR A 95 -8.52 25.52 -9.98
C THR A 95 -8.04 24.14 -10.44
N LYS A 96 -6.73 23.93 -10.47
CA LYS A 96 -6.11 22.63 -10.81
C LYS A 96 -6.50 21.53 -9.82
N LEU A 97 -6.53 21.85 -8.53
CA LEU A 97 -6.91 20.94 -7.46
C LEU A 97 -8.36 20.50 -7.61
N ARG A 98 -9.30 21.45 -7.81
CA ARG A 98 -10.71 21.16 -8.08
C ARG A 98 -10.86 20.22 -9.27
N ASP A 99 -10.24 20.56 -10.40
CA ASP A 99 -10.32 19.76 -11.63
C ASP A 99 -9.77 18.34 -11.44
N ALA A 100 -8.66 18.19 -10.71
CA ALA A 100 -8.08 16.89 -10.42
C ALA A 100 -8.97 16.05 -9.48
N CYS A 101 -9.49 16.65 -8.42
CA CYS A 101 -10.41 15.98 -7.50
C CYS A 101 -11.70 15.52 -8.21
N GLU A 102 -12.31 16.35 -9.06
CA GLU A 102 -13.56 16.03 -9.75
C GLU A 102 -13.40 14.97 -10.86
N LYS A 103 -12.31 15.05 -11.65
CA LYS A 103 -12.13 14.21 -12.85
C LYS A 103 -11.35 12.93 -12.57
N TRP A 104 -10.44 12.96 -11.60
CA TRP A 104 -9.52 11.86 -11.34
C TRP A 104 -9.68 11.27 -9.95
N GLY A 105 -9.95 12.11 -8.93
CA GLY A 105 -9.83 11.70 -7.53
C GLY A 105 -8.39 11.38 -7.11
N PHE A 106 -7.41 11.67 -7.97
CA PHE A 106 -6.00 11.34 -7.78
C PHE A 106 -5.11 12.34 -8.53
N PHE A 107 -4.00 12.77 -7.91
CA PHE A 107 -3.03 13.70 -8.49
C PHE A 107 -1.68 13.62 -7.78
N GLN A 108 -0.63 14.09 -8.44
CA GLN A 108 0.69 14.26 -7.87
C GLN A 108 0.91 15.71 -7.43
N VAL A 109 1.71 15.91 -6.40
CA VAL A 109 2.11 17.25 -5.94
C VAL A 109 3.62 17.40 -6.07
N VAL A 110 4.07 18.54 -6.60
CA VAL A 110 5.47 18.94 -6.65
C VAL A 110 5.68 20.24 -5.88
N ASN A 111 6.92 20.51 -5.49
CA ASN A 111 7.28 21.70 -4.70
C ASN A 111 6.45 21.86 -3.40
N HIS A 112 6.05 20.73 -2.80
CA HIS A 112 5.27 20.65 -1.55
C HIS A 112 6.04 21.10 -0.29
N GLY A 113 7.31 21.50 -0.41
CA GLY A 113 8.09 22.07 0.69
C GLY A 113 8.65 21.05 1.71
N ILE A 114 8.58 19.75 1.42
CA ILE A 114 9.17 18.71 2.28
C ILE A 114 10.59 18.41 1.80
N PRO A 115 11.62 18.51 2.67
CA PRO A 115 12.99 18.19 2.28
C PRO A 115 13.11 16.75 1.77
N THR A 116 13.85 16.55 0.68
CA THR A 116 14.04 15.22 0.08
C THR A 116 14.70 14.25 1.05
N CYS A 117 15.67 14.71 1.86
CA CYS A 117 16.30 13.88 2.87
C CYS A 117 15.31 13.32 3.90
N VAL A 118 14.26 14.07 4.27
CA VAL A 118 13.22 13.61 5.20
C VAL A 118 12.36 12.51 4.56
N MET A 119 12.08 12.62 3.26
CA MET A 119 11.37 11.58 2.51
C MET A 119 12.23 10.33 2.32
N ASP A 120 13.51 10.51 1.96
CA ASP A 120 14.47 9.42 1.82
C ASP A 120 14.67 8.68 3.14
N ASP A 121 14.80 9.41 4.25
CA ASP A 121 14.91 8.84 5.59
C ASP A 121 13.66 8.03 5.96
N MET A 122 12.46 8.51 5.59
CA MET A 122 11.22 7.77 5.83
C MET A 122 11.17 6.45 5.05
N ILE A 123 11.49 6.47 3.74
CA ILE A 123 11.57 5.24 2.91
C ILE A 123 12.61 4.28 3.48
N ASN A 124 13.80 4.77 3.81
CA ASN A 124 14.87 3.96 4.38
C ASN A 124 14.51 3.44 5.77
N GLY A 125 13.81 4.22 6.58
CA GLY A 125 13.33 3.85 7.91
C GLY A 125 12.34 2.69 7.86
N VAL A 126 11.36 2.74 6.95
CA VAL A 126 10.41 1.65 6.72
C VAL A 126 11.12 0.38 6.26
N ARG A 127 12.05 0.50 5.30
CA ARG A 127 12.87 -0.63 4.85
C ARG A 127 13.67 -1.24 6.01
N ARG A 128 14.44 -0.41 6.73
CA ARG A 128 15.25 -0.85 7.86
C ARG A 128 14.44 -1.42 9.01
N PHE A 129 13.16 -1.08 9.15
CA PHE A 129 12.26 -1.69 10.14
C PHE A 129 11.88 -3.13 9.74
N HIS A 130 11.55 -3.36 8.46
CA HIS A 130 11.19 -4.69 7.97
C HIS A 130 12.38 -5.63 7.78
N GLU A 131 13.59 -5.09 7.65
CA GLU A 131 14.84 -5.88 7.52
C GLU A 131 15.47 -6.30 8.86
N GLN A 132 14.82 -6.02 10.00
CA GLN A 132 15.33 -6.42 11.31
C GLN A 132 15.01 -7.88 11.62
N ASP A 133 15.79 -8.47 12.53
CA ASP A 133 15.47 -9.77 13.10
C ASP A 133 14.12 -9.73 13.83
N THR A 134 13.39 -10.84 13.80
CA THR A 134 11.95 -10.95 14.07
C THR A 134 11.52 -10.79 15.53
N GLU A 135 12.27 -10.08 16.38
CA GLU A 135 11.78 -9.76 17.72
C GLU A 135 10.81 -8.57 17.64
N PRO A 136 9.52 -8.77 17.97
CA PRO A 136 8.56 -7.68 17.91
C PRO A 136 8.90 -6.61 18.95
N PRO A 137 8.80 -5.31 18.62
CA PRO A 137 8.99 -4.26 19.59
C PRO A 137 7.93 -4.34 20.69
N GLY A 138 8.24 -3.78 21.86
CA GLY A 138 7.27 -3.68 22.96
C GLY A 138 6.00 -2.91 22.55
N PRO A 139 4.82 -3.22 23.12
CA PRO A 139 3.52 -2.66 22.69
C PRO A 139 3.38 -1.14 22.76
N GLN A 140 4.29 -0.44 23.44
CA GLN A 140 4.24 1.00 23.70
C GLN A 140 5.42 1.75 23.07
N GLU A 141 6.25 1.06 22.29
CA GLU A 141 7.47 1.64 21.75
C GLU A 141 7.45 1.68 20.23
N LEU A 142 7.50 2.89 19.67
CA LEU A 142 8.06 3.04 18.34
C LEU A 142 9.52 2.60 18.40
N PRO A 143 9.94 1.64 17.55
CA PRO A 143 11.33 1.19 17.50
C PRO A 143 12.25 2.39 17.41
N ALA A 144 13.30 2.42 18.25
CA ALA A 144 14.24 3.54 18.29
C ALA A 144 14.81 3.87 16.90
N LEU A 145 14.90 2.86 16.03
CA LEU A 145 15.40 2.99 14.66
C LEU A 145 14.53 3.89 13.76
N CYS A 146 13.21 3.92 13.94
CA CYS A 146 12.30 4.71 13.10
C CYS A 146 11.61 5.86 13.85
N ARG A 147 11.73 5.92 15.19
CA ARG A 147 11.03 6.90 16.03
C ARG A 147 11.24 8.34 15.58
N ASP A 148 12.50 8.78 15.49
CA ASP A 148 12.81 10.18 15.18
C ASP A 148 12.42 10.53 13.73
N ILE A 149 12.64 9.58 12.81
CA ILE A 149 12.26 9.68 11.39
C ILE A 149 10.75 9.90 11.27
N VAL A 150 9.95 9.06 11.92
CA VAL A 150 8.48 9.13 11.89
C VAL A 150 7.97 10.43 12.55
N ILE A 151 8.58 10.85 13.65
CA ILE A 151 8.24 12.12 14.32
C ILE A 151 8.57 13.32 13.44
N GLU A 152 9.69 13.31 12.73
CA GLU A 152 10.06 14.40 11.81
C GLU A 152 9.13 14.42 10.59
N TYR A 153 8.95 13.28 9.92
CA TYR A 153 8.08 13.14 8.76
C TYR A 153 6.63 13.54 9.07
N SER A 154 6.09 13.11 10.22
CA SER A 154 4.72 13.48 10.63
C SER A 154 4.51 14.98 10.79
N LYS A 155 5.50 15.75 11.28
CA LYS A 155 5.41 17.22 11.35
C LYS A 155 5.30 17.85 9.97
N HIS A 156 5.98 17.28 8.97
CA HIS A 156 5.86 17.71 7.58
C HIS A 156 4.50 17.33 7.00
N MET A 157 4.03 16.10 7.24
CA MET A 157 2.69 15.64 6.82
C MET A 157 1.55 16.46 7.41
N MET A 158 1.62 16.82 8.70
CA MET A 158 0.59 17.67 9.32
C MET A 158 0.52 19.05 8.66
N ARG A 159 1.68 19.67 8.38
CA ARG A 159 1.72 20.97 7.69
C ARG A 159 1.17 20.89 6.27
N LEU A 160 1.59 19.87 5.51
CA LEU A 160 1.07 19.64 4.17
C LEU A 160 -0.43 19.38 4.20
N GLY A 161 -0.90 18.57 5.16
CA GLY A 161 -2.31 18.24 5.28
C GLY A 161 -3.18 19.45 5.59
N ILE A 162 -2.75 20.32 6.52
CA ILE A 162 -3.43 21.60 6.80
C ILE A 162 -3.56 22.42 5.52
N MET A 163 -2.45 22.60 4.79
CA MET A 163 -2.45 23.35 3.53
C MET A 163 -3.42 22.75 2.51
N VAL A 164 -3.42 21.42 2.34
CA VAL A 164 -4.32 20.74 1.39
C VAL A 164 -5.80 20.92 1.80
N PHE A 165 -6.13 20.81 3.09
CA PHE A 165 -7.50 21.04 3.56
C PHE A 165 -7.98 22.48 3.36
N GLU A 166 -7.09 23.47 3.53
CA GLU A 166 -7.42 24.86 3.21
C GLU A 166 -7.76 25.04 1.73
N LEU A 167 -6.90 24.50 0.85
CA LEU A 167 -7.11 24.57 -0.59
C LEU A 167 -8.36 23.82 -1.04
N LEU A 168 -8.66 22.66 -0.45
CA LEU A 168 -9.88 21.90 -0.72
C LEU A 168 -11.13 22.68 -0.26
N SER A 169 -11.07 23.34 0.90
CA SER A 169 -12.17 24.17 1.39
C SER A 169 -12.44 25.33 0.42
N GLU A 170 -11.40 26.03 -0.05
CA GLU A 170 -11.53 27.08 -1.06
C GLU A 170 -11.98 26.54 -2.42
N ALA A 171 -11.51 25.35 -2.82
CA ALA A 171 -11.98 24.65 -4.00
C ALA A 171 -13.45 24.23 -3.89
N LEU A 172 -14.04 24.19 -2.70
CA LEU A 172 -15.48 24.02 -2.52
C LEU A 172 -16.24 25.35 -2.45
N GLY A 173 -15.54 26.49 -2.52
CA GLY A 173 -16.11 27.82 -2.33
C GLY A 173 -16.45 28.14 -0.88
N LEU A 174 -15.79 27.46 0.07
CA LEU A 174 -16.01 27.59 1.50
C LEU A 174 -14.91 28.45 2.15
N ASN A 175 -15.07 28.74 3.43
CA ASN A 175 -14.02 29.35 4.24
C ASN A 175 -12.79 28.40 4.28
N PRO A 176 -11.54 28.88 4.14
CA PRO A 176 -10.34 28.04 4.19
C PRO A 176 -10.26 27.12 5.42
N ASP A 177 -10.74 27.56 6.59
CA ASP A 177 -10.73 26.74 7.80
C ASP A 177 -11.90 25.74 7.88
N HIS A 178 -12.82 25.71 6.91
CA HIS A 178 -14.07 24.93 7.03
C HIS A 178 -13.85 23.43 7.29
N LEU A 179 -13.04 22.76 6.48
CA LEU A 179 -12.77 21.32 6.68
C LEU A 179 -11.93 21.05 7.93
N LYS A 180 -11.10 22.00 8.34
CA LYS A 180 -10.33 21.92 9.58
C LYS A 180 -11.22 22.03 10.81
N ASP A 181 -12.19 22.95 10.79
CA ASP A 181 -13.18 23.16 11.85
C ASP A 181 -14.19 22.00 11.96
N MET A 182 -14.29 21.16 10.94
CA MET A 182 -15.03 19.89 10.95
C MET A 182 -14.22 18.72 11.51
N ASP A 183 -13.07 18.98 12.13
CA ASP A 183 -12.18 17.99 12.71
C ASP A 183 -11.62 16.97 11.70
N CYS A 184 -11.65 17.29 10.39
CA CYS A 184 -11.10 16.41 9.35
C CYS A 184 -9.57 16.20 9.47
N LEU A 185 -8.91 17.03 10.28
CA LEU A 185 -7.48 17.03 10.56
C LEU A 185 -7.09 16.35 11.87
N GLU A 186 -8.03 15.83 12.67
CA GLU A 186 -7.74 15.30 14.01
C GLU A 186 -6.94 13.99 14.02
N GLY A 187 -6.77 13.33 12.87
CA GLY A 187 -6.06 12.06 12.74
C GLY A 187 -4.98 12.07 11.67
N LEU A 188 -3.76 11.68 12.05
CA LEU A 188 -2.71 11.25 11.12
C LEU A 188 -2.47 9.75 11.29
N TYR A 189 -2.83 8.97 10.28
CA TYR A 189 -2.57 7.54 10.23
C TYR A 189 -1.49 7.27 9.18
N MET A 190 -0.40 6.62 9.59
CA MET A 190 0.72 6.27 8.72
C MET A 190 0.87 4.76 8.61
N VAL A 191 1.02 4.26 7.40
CA VAL A 191 1.27 2.85 7.11
C VAL A 191 2.57 2.72 6.33
N GLY A 192 3.53 1.99 6.89
CA GLY A 192 4.79 1.66 6.21
C GLY A 192 4.64 0.34 5.46
N HIS A 193 4.23 0.39 4.19
CA HIS A 193 4.14 -0.81 3.36
C HIS A 193 5.52 -1.31 2.93
N TYR A 194 5.70 -2.63 2.92
CA TYR A 194 6.92 -3.28 2.44
C TYR A 194 6.54 -4.50 1.60
N TYR A 195 6.84 -4.44 0.30
CA TYR A 195 6.51 -5.45 -0.69
C TYR A 195 7.79 -6.17 -1.12
N PRO A 196 8.12 -7.36 -0.55
CA PRO A 196 9.31 -8.09 -0.96
C PRO A 196 9.15 -8.68 -2.37
N ALA A 197 10.27 -9.03 -3.01
CA ALA A 197 10.27 -9.63 -4.33
C ALA A 197 9.43 -10.92 -4.37
N CYS A 198 8.51 -11.02 -5.33
CA CYS A 198 7.60 -12.16 -5.47
C CYS A 198 8.10 -13.11 -6.58
N PRO A 199 8.18 -14.44 -6.34
CA PRO A 199 8.57 -15.39 -7.37
C PRO A 199 7.50 -15.62 -8.44
N GLU A 200 6.23 -15.34 -8.14
CA GLU A 200 5.09 -15.49 -9.05
C GLU A 200 4.20 -14.22 -9.02
N PRO A 201 4.72 -13.06 -9.48
CA PRO A 201 4.05 -11.76 -9.32
C PRO A 201 2.70 -11.71 -10.05
N ASP A 202 2.54 -12.42 -11.17
CA ASP A 202 1.31 -12.44 -11.97
C ASP A 202 0.15 -13.19 -11.29
N LEU A 203 0.42 -13.89 -10.17
CA LEU A 203 -0.58 -14.65 -9.42
C LEU A 203 -1.11 -13.90 -8.20
N THR A 204 -0.53 -12.75 -7.85
CA THR A 204 -0.85 -12.04 -6.61
C THR A 204 -0.83 -10.53 -6.79
N LEU A 205 -1.16 -9.79 -5.72
CA LEU A 205 -1.13 -8.33 -5.68
C LEU A 205 -0.46 -7.88 -4.39
N GLY A 206 0.25 -6.75 -4.44
CA GLY A 206 0.69 -6.09 -3.21
C GLY A 206 -0.50 -5.63 -2.36
N THR A 207 -1.54 -5.09 -2.99
CA THR A 207 -2.78 -4.68 -2.30
C THR A 207 -3.97 -4.89 -3.24
N SER A 208 -5.10 -5.35 -2.69
CA SER A 208 -6.32 -5.55 -3.46
C SER A 208 -6.99 -4.23 -3.84
N ASN A 209 -7.75 -4.20 -4.93
CA ASN A 209 -8.56 -3.04 -5.33
C ASN A 209 -9.46 -2.56 -4.17
N HIS A 210 -9.36 -1.27 -3.84
CA HIS A 210 -10.13 -0.64 -2.78
C HIS A 210 -10.26 0.88 -3.05
N ALA A 211 -11.05 1.55 -2.22
CA ALA A 211 -11.05 2.99 -2.06
C ALA A 211 -10.70 3.30 -0.60
N ASP A 212 -9.93 4.36 -0.39
CA ASP A 212 -9.55 4.79 0.95
C ASP A 212 -10.77 5.28 1.72
N SER A 213 -10.81 4.98 3.02
CA SER A 213 -11.89 5.40 3.92
C SER A 213 -11.66 6.75 4.59
N GLY A 214 -10.48 7.36 4.40
CA GLY A 214 -10.11 8.66 4.94
C GLY A 214 -10.56 9.84 4.06
N PHE A 215 -10.20 11.07 4.47
CA PHE A 215 -10.48 12.29 3.70
C PHE A 215 -9.61 12.42 2.45
N PHE A 216 -8.30 12.23 2.61
CA PHE A 216 -7.36 12.03 1.52
C PHE A 216 -6.14 11.28 2.03
N THR A 217 -5.37 10.71 1.10
CA THR A 217 -4.15 9.95 1.38
C THR A 217 -2.98 10.62 0.68
N VAL A 218 -1.84 10.72 1.38
CA VAL A 218 -0.56 11.13 0.79
C VAL A 218 0.31 9.88 0.67
N LEU A 219 0.63 9.50 -0.56
CA LEU A 219 1.48 8.34 -0.84
C LEU A 219 2.90 8.80 -1.17
N LEU A 220 3.88 8.28 -0.42
CA LEU A 220 5.31 8.39 -0.74
C LEU A 220 5.79 7.03 -1.26
N GLN A 221 6.24 6.97 -2.51
CA GLN A 221 6.75 5.75 -3.13
C GLN A 221 8.28 5.77 -3.22
N ASP A 222 8.87 4.59 -3.27
CA ASP A 222 10.26 4.44 -3.69
C ASP A 222 10.39 4.52 -5.22
N GLN A 223 11.58 4.24 -5.74
CA GLN A 223 11.85 4.33 -7.18
C GLN A 223 11.27 3.14 -7.99
N VAL A 224 10.74 2.11 -7.32
CA VAL A 224 10.11 0.96 -7.99
C VAL A 224 8.65 1.27 -8.32
N GLY A 225 7.95 1.92 -7.40
CA GLY A 225 6.54 2.27 -7.57
C GLY A 225 5.61 1.06 -7.48
N GLY A 226 4.58 1.00 -8.32
CA GLY A 226 3.58 -0.07 -8.33
C GLY A 226 2.13 0.38 -8.07
N LEU A 227 1.90 1.70 -8.09
CA LEU A 227 0.57 2.29 -8.22
C LEU A 227 0.27 2.53 -9.70
#